data_AF-A0A7X1ZI21-F1
#
_entry.id   AF-A0A7X1ZI21-F1
#
_cell.length_a   1.000
_cell.length_b   1.000
_cell.length_c   1.000
_cell.angle_alpha   90.00
_cell.angle_beta   90.00
_cell.angle_gamma   90.00
#
_symmetry.space_group_name_H-M   'P 1'
#
loop_
_entity.id
_entity.type
_entity.pdbx_description
1 polymer ?
#
loop_
_entity_poly.entity_id
_entity_poly.type
_entity_poly.pdbx_seq_one_letter_code
_entity_poly.pdbx_strand_id
1 'polypeptide(L)'
;MKFKISKLKMANIRNGLLFVSPFLIGFGVFYLYPFIATFYYSFTSYSLVGASRWIGVSNYKELFIQDDLFTTSLYNTFYYAALFIPLSL
;
A
#
# COMPACT_ATOMS: atom_id res chain seq x y z
N MET A 1 9.10 21.65 30.76
CA MET A 1 7.65 21.88 30.65
C MET A 1 6.94 20.53 30.53
N LYS A 2 6.42 19.97 31.64
CA LYS A 2 5.75 18.65 31.63
C LYS A 2 4.26 18.86 31.29
N PHE A 3 3.82 18.46 30.10
CA PHE A 3 2.40 18.45 29.75
C PHE A 3 1.67 17.44 30.64
N LYS A 4 1.11 17.90 31.76
CA LYS A 4 0.30 17.08 32.65
C LYS A 4 -1.08 16.95 32.00
N ILE A 5 -1.29 15.89 31.22
CA ILE A 5 -2.59 15.63 30.59
C ILE A 5 -3.63 15.41 31.69
N SER A 6 -4.63 16.28 31.76
CA SER A 6 -5.74 16.17 32.72
C SER A 6 -6.47 14.83 32.54
N LYS A 7 -6.91 14.21 33.64
CA LYS A 7 -7.66 12.93 33.63
C LYS A 7 -8.88 12.98 32.70
N LEU A 8 -9.56 14.13 32.62
CA LEU A 8 -10.69 14.35 31.72
C LEU A 8 -10.28 14.34 30.24
N LYS A 9 -9.13 14.93 29.91
CA LYS A 9 -8.57 14.92 28.54
C LYS A 9 -8.20 13.50 28.12
N MET A 10 -7.66 12.69 29.05
CA MET A 10 -7.36 11.28 28.79
C MET A 10 -8.63 10.45 28.56
N ALA A 11 -9.69 10.69 29.34
CA ALA A 11 -10.97 10.02 29.17
C ALA A 11 -11.62 10.34 27.81
N ASN A 12 -11.55 11.59 27.37
CA ASN A 12 -12.07 12.00 26.06
C ASN A 12 -11.30 11.36 24.90
N ILE A 13 -9.96 11.28 25.00
CA ILE A 13 -9.12 10.59 24.00
C ILE A 13 -9.49 9.12 23.92
N ARG A 14 -9.61 8.44 25.07
CA ARG A 14 -10.01 7.03 25.12
C ARG A 14 -11.37 6.81 24.45
N ASN A 15 -12.35 7.64 24.79
CA ASN A 15 -13.69 7.52 24.20
C ASN A 15 -13.64 7.78 22.69
N GLY A 16 -12.91 8.80 22.22
CA GLY A 16 -12.71 9.06 20.79
C GLY A 16 -12.05 7.87 20.06
N LEU A 17 -11.04 7.26 20.66
CA LEU A 17 -10.41 6.05 20.13
C LEU A 17 -11.38 4.87 20.05
N LEU A 18 -12.26 4.69 21.04
CA LEU A 18 -13.29 3.66 21.00
C LEU A 18 -14.31 3.92 19.87
N PHE A 19 -14.73 5.17 19.67
CA PHE A 19 -15.66 5.52 18.58
C PHE A 19 -15.08 5.27 17.20
N VAL A 20 -13.79 5.57 16.98
CA VAL A 20 -13.14 5.35 15.68
C VAL A 20 -12.64 3.90 15.51
N SER A 21 -12.57 3.11 16.60
CA SER A 21 -12.02 1.76 16.57
C SER A 21 -12.68 0.81 15.55
N PRO A 22 -14.01 0.80 15.33
CA PRO A 22 -14.61 -0.11 14.35
C PRO A 22 -14.13 0.21 12.93
N PHE A 23 -14.01 1.50 12.60
CA PHE A 23 -13.45 1.94 11.33
C PHE A 23 -11.97 1.57 11.22
N LEU A 24 -11.15 1.82 12.24
CA LEU A 24 -9.72 1.49 12.21
C LEU A 24 -9.47 -0.02 12.07
N ILE A 25 -10.29 -0.85 12.73
CA ILE A 25 -10.23 -2.30 12.59
C ILE A 25 -10.58 -2.70 11.16
N GLY A 26 -11.69 -2.18 10.62
CA GLY A 26 -12.09 -2.43 9.23
C GLY A 26 -11.01 -2.02 8.22
N PHE A 27 -10.49 -0.80 8.36
CA PHE A 27 -9.37 -0.32 7.55
C PHE A 27 -8.13 -1.21 7.69
N GLY A 28 -7.79 -1.61 8.91
CA GLY A 28 -6.66 -2.50 9.19
C GLY A 28 -6.77 -3.84 8.46
N VAL A 29 -7.94 -4.49 8.55
CA VAL A 29 -8.18 -5.82 7.98
C VAL A 29 -8.38 -5.79 6.47
N PHE A 30 -9.15 -4.84 5.96
CA PHE A 30 -9.58 -4.85 4.56
C PHE A 30 -8.74 -3.96 3.64
N TYR A 31 -7.90 -3.07 4.19
CA TYR A 31 -7.06 -2.18 3.39
C TYR A 31 -5.58 -2.36 3.72
N LEU A 32 -5.21 -2.13 4.99
CA LEU A 32 -3.80 -2.12 5.37
C LEU A 32 -3.18 -3.52 5.29
N TYR A 33 -3.87 -4.55 5.77
CA TYR A 33 -3.41 -5.92 5.68
C TYR A 33 -3.19 -6.39 4.23
N PRO A 34 -4.16 -6.32 3.29
CA PRO A 34 -3.93 -6.74 1.92
C PRO A 34 -2.87 -5.87 1.21
N PHE A 35 -2.75 -4.59 1.55
CA PHE A 35 -1.67 -3.74 1.04
C PHE A 35 -0.28 -4.26 1.46
N ILE A 36 -0.08 -4.52 2.76
CA ILE A 36 1.19 -5.06 3.28
C ILE A 36 1.45 -6.45 2.72
N ALA A 37 0.43 -7.31 2.62
CA ALA A 37 0.55 -8.65 2.07
C ALA A 37 0.99 -8.59 0.59
N THR A 38 0.37 -7.74 -0.22
CA THR A 38 0.75 -7.54 -1.63
C THR A 38 2.19 -7.03 -1.74
N PHE A 39 2.58 -6.08 -0.88
CA PHE A 39 3.95 -5.60 -0.82
C PHE A 39 4.93 -6.71 -0.42
N TYR A 40 4.59 -7.57 0.55
CA TYR A 40 5.43 -8.72 0.90
C TYR A 40 5.54 -9.71 -0.27
N TYR A 41 4.41 -10.02 -0.92
CA TYR A 41 4.37 -10.98 -2.01
C TYR A 41 5.12 -10.52 -3.26
N SER A 42 5.27 -9.21 -3.50
CA SER A 42 6.06 -8.71 -4.63
C SER A 42 7.54 -9.07 -4.53
N PHE A 43 8.06 -9.40 -3.35
CA PHE A 43 9.42 -9.92 -3.13
C PHE A 43 9.49 -11.45 -3.11
N THR A 44 8.38 -12.13 -3.38
CA THR A 44 8.29 -13.59 -3.38
C THR A 44 7.94 -14.12 -4.77
N SER A 45 8.41 -15.33 -5.07
CA SER A 45 7.88 -16.15 -6.16
C SER A 45 6.60 -16.79 -5.64
N TYR A 46 5.52 -16.03 -5.73
CA TYR A 46 4.20 -16.47 -5.27
C TYR A 46 3.53 -17.36 -6.32
N SER A 47 3.12 -18.56 -5.93
CA SER A 47 2.30 -19.47 -6.75
C SER A 47 1.03 -19.80 -5.97
N LEU A 48 -0.11 -19.85 -6.66
CA LEU A 48 -1.38 -20.31 -6.08
C LEU A 48 -1.34 -21.81 -5.75
N VAL A 49 -0.48 -22.56 -6.44
CA VAL A 49 -0.29 -24.00 -6.26
C VAL A 49 1.21 -24.24 -6.07
N GLY A 50 1.66 -24.23 -4.82
CA GLY A 50 3.06 -24.46 -4.46
C GLY A 50 3.53 -23.62 -3.28
N ALA A 51 4.74 -23.91 -2.80
CA ALA A 51 5.37 -23.13 -1.74
C ALA A 51 5.88 -21.79 -2.30
N SER A 52 5.42 -20.68 -1.72
CA SER A 52 5.97 -19.36 -2.01
C SER A 52 7.41 -19.28 -1.50
N ARG A 53 8.32 -18.76 -2.33
CA ARG A 53 9.74 -18.59 -1.97
C ARG A 53 10.10 -17.12 -1.99
N TRP A 54 10.78 -16.65 -0.95
CA TRP A 54 11.35 -15.30 -0.94
C TRP A 54 12.49 -15.20 -1.96
N ILE A 55 12.38 -14.29 -2.91
CA ILE A 55 13.37 -14.07 -3.99
C ILE A 55 13.93 -12.64 -3.98
N GLY A 56 13.55 -11.82 -3.01
CA GLY A 56 13.98 -10.43 -2.91
C GLY A 56 13.51 -9.61 -4.10
N VAL A 57 14.40 -8.81 -4.69
CA VAL A 57 14.05 -7.85 -5.76
C VAL A 57 14.06 -8.46 -7.17
N SER A 58 14.19 -9.78 -7.30
CA SER A 58 14.33 -10.44 -8.61
C SER A 58 13.16 -10.17 -9.55
N ASN A 59 11.91 -10.18 -9.03
CA ASN A 59 10.73 -9.82 -9.82
C ASN A 59 10.84 -8.43 -10.46
N TYR A 60 11.36 -7.45 -9.72
CA TYR A 60 11.54 -6.08 -10.24
C TYR A 60 12.65 -6.02 -11.29
N LYS A 61 13.76 -6.75 -11.09
CA LYS A 61 14.83 -6.79 -12.10
C LYS A 61 14.33 -7.38 -13.41
N GLU A 62 13.58 -8.46 -13.35
CA GLU A 62 12.96 -9.08 -14.54
C GLU A 62 12.01 -8.09 -15.22
N LEU A 63 11.10 -7.47 -14.46
CA LEU A 63 10.13 -6.50 -14.96
C LEU A 63 10.76 -5.28 -15.66
N PHE A 64 11.82 -4.70 -15.10
CA PHE A 64 12.41 -3.47 -15.64
C PHE A 64 13.53 -3.70 -16.66
N ILE A 65 14.20 -4.85 -16.65
CA ILE A 65 15.39 -5.11 -17.48
C ILE A 65 15.08 -6.09 -18.61
N GLN A 66 14.19 -7.05 -18.38
CA GLN A 66 13.94 -8.17 -19.30
C GLN A 66 12.59 -8.08 -20.01
N ASP A 67 11.65 -7.29 -19.49
CA ASP A 67 10.31 -7.12 -20.06
C ASP A 67 10.17 -5.77 -20.81
N ASP A 68 10.37 -5.82 -22.14
CA ASP A 68 10.20 -4.68 -23.03
C ASP A 68 8.74 -4.18 -23.09
N LEU A 69 7.76 -5.08 -22.90
CA LEU A 69 6.35 -4.72 -22.91
C LEU A 69 5.99 -3.91 -21.66
N PHE A 70 6.56 -4.27 -20.50
CA PHE A 70 6.37 -3.50 -19.28
C PHE A 70 6.83 -2.04 -19.48
N THR A 71 8.05 -1.83 -19.97
CA THR A 71 8.60 -0.49 -20.19
C THR A 71 7.78 0.31 -21.22
N THR A 72 7.35 -0.36 -22.29
CA THR A 72 6.48 0.27 -23.32
C THR A 72 5.13 0.67 -22.73
N SER A 73 4.50 -0.20 -21.93
CA SER A 73 3.22 0.08 -21.29
C SER A 73 3.33 1.25 -20.31
N LEU A 74 4.41 1.29 -19.52
CA LEU A 74 4.68 2.36 -18.58
C LEU A 74 4.82 3.71 -19.30
N TYR A 75 5.60 3.75 -20.39
CA TYR A 75 5.73 4.95 -21.23
C TYR A 75 4.37 5.40 -21.78
N ASN A 76 3.58 4.49 -22.33
CA ASN A 76 2.27 4.81 -22.88
C ASN A 76 1.31 5.37 -21.81
N THR A 77 1.30 4.79 -20.60
CA THR A 77 0.49 5.30 -19.48
C THR A 77 0.90 6.70 -19.07
N PHE A 78 2.20 6.96 -18.92
CA PHE A 78 2.68 8.30 -18.58
C PHE A 78 2.44 9.32 -19.69
N TYR A 79 2.66 8.93 -20.95
CA TYR A 79 2.38 9.76 -22.12
C TYR A 79 0.90 10.15 -22.16
N TYR A 80 0.01 9.17 -21.98
CA TYR A 80 -1.42 9.41 -21.92
C TYR A 80 -1.78 10.33 -20.76
N ALA A 81 -1.32 10.04 -19.54
CA ALA A 81 -1.62 10.86 -18.36
C ALA A 81 -1.14 12.31 -18.53
N ALA A 82 0.09 12.50 -19.00
CA ALA A 82 0.68 13.83 -19.19
C ALA A 82 -0.03 14.66 -20.27
N LEU A 83 -0.58 14.01 -21.31
CA LEU A 83 -1.29 14.70 -22.39
C LEU A 83 -2.77 14.92 -22.05
N PHE A 84 -3.46 13.90 -21.55
CA PHE A 84 -4.90 13.95 -21.30
C PHE A 84 -5.27 14.77 -20.06
N ILE A 85 -4.49 14.68 -18.96
CA ILE A 85 -4.84 15.42 -17.74
C ILE A 85 -4.92 16.93 -18.00
N PRO A 86 -3.93 17.60 -18.63
CA PRO A 86 -4.01 19.03 -18.94
C PRO A 86 -5.08 19.40 -19.96
N LEU A 87 -5.36 18.52 -20.94
CA LEU A 87 -6.38 18.76 -21.96
C LEU A 87 -7.81 18.54 -21.47
N SER A 88 -7.98 17.83 -20.35
CA SER A 88 -9.29 17.54 -19.74
C SER A 88 -9.79 18.62 -18.77
N LEU A 89 -8.91 19.55 -18.38
CA LEU A 89 -9.20 20.73 -17.56
C LEU A 89 -9.65 21.90 -18.44
#